data_AF-A0A955SS53-F1
#
_entry.id   AF-A0A955SS53-F1
#
_cell.length_a   1.000
_cell.length_b   1.000
_cell.length_c   1.000
_cell.angle_alpha   90.00
_cell.angle_beta   90.00
_cell.angle_gamma   90.00
#
_symmetry.space_group_name_H-M   'P 1'
#
loop_
_entity.id
_entity.type
_entity.pdbx_description
1 polymer ?
#
loop_
_entity_poly.entity_id
_entity_poly.type
_entity_poly.pdbx_seq_one_letter_code
_entity_poly.pdbx_strand_id
1 'polypeptide(L)'
;MENQIDAIKNATPILSLGAAIFTLAMMVYAGRGWEEGIGWWLTASGFAMIAISPYAGLAWMGRKLCRTVRQSLVVLVGTLLVCLVGVGLLIDGFFFNESSMSGLLFIVLPIYQWLAVVAIGGIAYLMGRSKGAA
;
A
#
# COMPACT_ATOMS: atom_id res chain seq x y z
N MET A 1 -15.92 -13.87 -18.59
CA MET A 1 -14.56 -13.84 -18.01
C MET A 1 -13.97 -12.43 -18.02
N GLU A 2 -14.15 -11.65 -19.08
CA GLU A 2 -13.63 -10.27 -19.18
C GLU A 2 -14.11 -9.37 -18.03
N ASN A 3 -15.42 -9.35 -17.74
CA ASN A 3 -16.00 -8.63 -16.60
C ASN A 3 -15.39 -8.99 -15.23
N GLN A 4 -14.93 -10.24 -15.04
CA GLN A 4 -14.31 -10.65 -13.78
C GLN A 4 -12.89 -10.12 -13.64
N ILE A 5 -12.14 -10.06 -14.75
CA ILE A 5 -10.78 -9.50 -14.76
C ILE A 5 -10.85 -8.01 -14.41
N ASP A 6 -11.78 -7.28 -15.02
CA ASP A 6 -11.93 -5.84 -14.80
C ASP A 6 -12.35 -5.50 -13.37
N ALA A 7 -13.27 -6.27 -12.80
CA ALA A 7 -13.65 -6.12 -11.39
C ALA A 7 -12.44 -6.26 -10.46
N ILE A 8 -11.60 -7.29 -10.65
CA ILE A 8 -10.41 -7.53 -9.82
C ILE A 8 -9.35 -6.44 -10.03
N LYS A 9 -9.15 -6.00 -11.29
CA LYS A 9 -8.21 -4.92 -11.62
C LYS A 9 -8.62 -3.59 -11.00
N ASN A 10 -9.91 -3.33 -10.87
CA ASN A 10 -10.44 -2.13 -10.23
C ASN A 10 -10.45 -2.20 -8.70
N ALA A 11 -10.56 -3.39 -8.10
CA ALA A 11 -10.50 -3.56 -6.66
C ALA A 11 -9.14 -3.17 -6.05
N THR A 12 -8.04 -3.53 -6.73
CA THR A 12 -6.66 -3.24 -6.27
C THR A 12 -6.40 -1.74 -6.02
N PRO A 13 -6.65 -0.82 -6.97
CA PRO A 13 -6.44 0.61 -6.74
C PRO A 13 -7.41 1.19 -5.70
N ILE A 14 -8.65 0.68 -5.60
CA ILE A 14 -9.60 1.12 -4.58
C ILE A 14 -9.08 0.77 -3.17
N LEU A 15 -8.63 -0.47 -2.97
CA LEU A 15 -8.04 -0.90 -1.71
C LEU A 15 -6.77 -0.11 -1.36
N SER A 16 -5.92 0.13 -2.36
CA SER A 16 -4.69 0.91 -2.20
C SER A 16 -5.00 2.36 -1.80
N LEU A 17 -6.03 2.98 -2.40
CA LEU A 17 -6.47 4.32 -2.06
C LEU A 17 -7.00 4.38 -0.61
N GLY A 18 -7.82 3.40 -0.21
CA GLY A 18 -8.32 3.32 1.16
C GLY A 18 -7.18 3.21 2.20
N ALA A 19 -6.20 2.34 1.95
CA ALA A 19 -5.03 2.20 2.82
C ALA A 19 -4.13 3.45 2.85
N ALA A 20 -3.97 4.13 1.72
CA ALA A 20 -3.25 5.40 1.65
C ALA A 20 -3.94 6.48 2.49
N ILE A 21 -5.25 6.66 2.33
CA ILE A 21 -6.04 7.62 3.13
C ILE A 21 -5.93 7.29 4.62
N PHE A 22 -6.08 6.02 5.00
CA PHE A 22 -5.92 5.61 6.39
C PHE A 22 -4.52 5.93 6.93
N THR A 23 -3.47 5.63 6.16
CA THR A 23 -2.07 5.92 6.56
C THR A 23 -1.85 7.41 6.77
N LEU A 24 -2.38 8.27 5.89
CA LEU A 24 -2.32 9.72 6.05
C LEU A 24 -3.10 10.20 7.27
N ALA A 25 -4.29 9.66 7.51
CA ALA A 25 -5.08 9.98 8.69
C ALA A 25 -4.33 9.61 9.98
N MET A 26 -3.68 8.44 10.01
CA MET A 26 -2.82 8.03 11.12
C MET A 26 -1.62 8.95 11.31
N MET A 27 -1.01 9.43 10.22
CA MET A 27 0.11 10.39 10.29
C MET A 27 -0.32 11.73 10.88
N VAL A 28 -1.47 12.26 10.44
CA VAL A 28 -2.06 13.48 11.02
C VAL A 28 -2.42 13.28 12.48
N TYR A 29 -2.99 12.12 12.83
CA TYR A 29 -3.30 11.75 14.22
C TYR A 29 -2.06 11.71 15.11
N ALA A 30 -1.05 10.93 14.71
CA ALA A 30 0.18 10.76 15.47
C ALA A 30 0.92 12.08 15.69
N GLY A 31 0.94 12.95 14.68
CA GLY A 31 1.61 14.24 14.76
C GLY A 31 0.75 15.38 15.30
N ARG A 32 -0.49 15.11 15.73
CA ARG A 32 -1.50 16.13 16.10
C ARG A 32 -1.57 17.27 15.08
N GLY A 33 -1.53 16.93 13.80
CA GLY A 33 -1.37 17.91 12.71
C GLY A 33 -2.47 18.98 12.64
N TRP A 34 -3.61 18.77 13.29
CA TRP A 34 -4.67 19.79 13.43
C TRP A 34 -4.36 20.90 14.44
N GLU A 35 -3.43 20.67 15.38
CA GLU A 35 -2.97 21.68 16.36
C GLU A 35 -1.76 22.47 15.83
N GLU A 36 -1.16 21.97 14.75
CA GLU A 36 0.09 22.45 14.21
C GLU A 36 -0.08 23.43 13.05
N GLY A 37 0.90 24.31 12.88
CA GLY A 37 0.93 25.30 11.80
C GLY A 37 1.42 24.75 10.44
N ILE A 38 1.51 25.63 9.45
CA ILE A 38 1.94 25.28 8.07
C ILE A 38 3.31 24.59 8.01
N GLY A 39 4.21 24.87 8.95
CA GLY A 39 5.54 24.25 9.01
C GLY A 39 5.49 22.73 9.22
N TRP A 40 4.52 22.24 10.01
CA TRP A 40 4.30 20.82 10.20
C TRP A 40 3.83 20.17 8.90
N TRP A 41 2.85 20.77 8.21
CA TRP A 41 2.31 20.26 6.95
C TRP A 41 3.36 20.17 5.84
N LEU A 42 4.25 21.17 5.73
CA LEU A 42 5.36 21.14 4.79
C LEU A 42 6.31 19.96 5.07
N THR A 43 6.66 19.76 6.34
CA THR A 43 7.55 18.66 6.75
C THR A 43 6.88 17.29 6.58
N ALA A 44 5.63 17.17 7.03
CA ALA A 44 4.83 15.96 6.94
C ALA A 44 4.56 15.55 5.48
N SER A 45 4.46 16.49 4.54
CA SER A 45 4.20 16.18 3.13
C SER A 45 5.28 15.28 2.51
N GLY A 46 6.55 15.46 2.87
CA GLY A 46 7.65 14.62 2.42
C GLY A 46 7.51 13.18 2.91
N PHE A 47 7.23 13.02 4.21
CA PHE A 47 7.00 11.71 4.81
C PHE A 47 5.71 11.07 4.29
N ALA A 48 4.66 11.86 4.07
CA ALA A 48 3.39 11.41 3.53
C ALA A 48 3.57 10.80 2.13
N MET A 49 4.35 11.45 1.25
CA MET A 49 4.67 10.93 -0.08
C MET A 49 5.37 9.58 -0.01
N ILE A 50 6.37 9.44 0.88
CA ILE A 50 7.06 8.17 1.09
C ILE A 50 6.08 7.13 1.62
N ALA A 51 5.29 7.49 2.62
CA ALA A 51 4.35 6.60 3.31
C ALA A 51 3.29 6.01 2.38
N ILE A 52 2.79 6.80 1.43
CA ILE A 52 1.75 6.33 0.49
C ILE A 52 2.29 5.75 -0.81
N SER A 53 3.59 5.92 -1.10
CA SER A 53 4.19 5.46 -2.35
C SER A 53 4.05 3.96 -2.65
N PRO A 54 4.10 3.03 -1.66
CA PRO A 54 3.90 1.60 -1.95
C PRO A 54 2.49 1.32 -2.47
N TYR A 55 1.47 2.01 -1.93
CA TYR A 55 0.09 1.87 -2.40
C TYR A 55 -0.09 2.37 -3.82
N ALA A 56 0.63 3.43 -4.21
CA ALA A 56 0.67 3.87 -5.60
C ALA A 56 1.30 2.79 -6.52
N GLY A 57 2.36 2.12 -6.07
CA GLY A 57 2.96 0.98 -6.76
C GLY A 57 1.99 -0.19 -6.96
N LEU A 58 1.26 -0.58 -5.91
CA LEU A 58 0.24 -1.63 -5.97
C LEU A 58 -0.92 -1.26 -6.91
N ALA A 59 -1.42 -0.03 -6.81
CA ALA A 59 -2.46 0.48 -7.70
C ALA A 59 -2.01 0.47 -9.17
N TRP A 60 -0.77 0.88 -9.44
CA TRP A 60 -0.18 0.83 -10.78
C TRP A 60 -0.08 -0.61 -11.31
N MET A 61 0.38 -1.55 -10.48
CA MET A 61 0.48 -2.98 -10.84
C MET A 61 -0.90 -3.58 -11.17
N GLY A 62 -1.93 -3.27 -10.36
CA GLY A 62 -3.30 -3.71 -10.60
C GLY A 62 -3.82 -3.28 -11.98
N ARG A 63 -3.43 -2.07 -12.43
CA ARG A 63 -3.84 -1.53 -13.74
C ARG A 63 -3.01 -2.06 -14.91
N LYS A 64 -1.69 -2.16 -14.74
CA LYS A 64 -0.74 -2.34 -15.86
C LYS A 64 -0.17 -3.75 -16.00
N LEU A 65 0.03 -4.48 -14.92
CA LEU A 65 0.68 -5.80 -14.94
C LEU A 65 -0.32 -6.95 -15.13
N CYS A 66 -1.57 -6.74 -14.73
CA CYS A 66 -2.61 -7.76 -14.66
C CYS A 66 -3.26 -8.01 -16.04
N ARG A 67 -2.71 -8.97 -16.81
CA ARG A 67 -3.24 -9.41 -18.12
C ARG A 67 -4.11 -10.66 -18.03
N THR A 68 -4.00 -11.42 -16.94
CA THR A 68 -4.72 -12.67 -16.72
C THR A 68 -5.38 -12.68 -15.35
N VAL A 69 -6.47 -13.43 -15.18
CA VAL A 69 -7.18 -13.60 -13.89
C VAL A 69 -6.19 -13.98 -12.77
N ARG A 70 -5.27 -14.92 -13.04
CA ARG A 70 -4.31 -15.38 -12.03
C ARG A 70 -3.37 -14.27 -11.56
N GLN A 71 -2.86 -13.44 -12.49
CA GLN A 71 -2.05 -12.28 -12.13
C GLN A 71 -2.85 -11.27 -11.32
N SER A 72 -4.09 -10.97 -11.76
CA SER A 72 -4.98 -10.06 -11.04
C SER A 72 -5.26 -10.55 -9.62
N LEU A 73 -5.47 -11.85 -9.42
CA LEU A 73 -5.68 -12.44 -8.09
C LEU A 73 -4.45 -12.34 -7.22
N VAL A 74 -3.26 -12.64 -7.73
CA VAL A 74 -2.01 -12.51 -6.96
C VAL A 74 -1.78 -11.08 -6.51
N VAL A 75 -1.98 -10.11 -7.43
CA VAL A 75 -1.83 -8.69 -7.10
C VAL A 75 -2.89 -8.26 -6.08
N LEU A 76 -4.15 -8.68 -6.24
CA LEU A 76 -5.23 -8.33 -5.31
C LEU A 76 -4.97 -8.90 -3.91
N VAL A 77 -4.67 -10.20 -3.80
CA VAL A 77 -4.40 -10.86 -2.51
C VAL A 77 -3.16 -10.27 -1.85
N GLY A 78 -2.09 -10.06 -2.63
CA GLY A 78 -0.89 -9.40 -2.14
C GLY A 78 -1.16 -7.98 -1.63
N THR A 79 -1.95 -7.20 -2.36
CA THR A 79 -2.39 -5.86 -1.93
C THR A 79 -3.16 -5.92 -0.63
N LEU A 80 -4.11 -6.85 -0.52
CA LEU A 80 -4.92 -7.02 0.69
C LEU A 80 -4.05 -7.37 1.90
N LEU A 81 -3.07 -8.27 1.75
CA LEU A 81 -2.11 -8.58 2.81
C LEU A 81 -1.27 -7.37 3.21
N VAL A 82 -0.72 -6.63 2.24
CA VAL A 82 0.07 -5.42 2.50
C VAL A 82 -0.75 -4.36 3.23
N CYS A 83 -2.00 -4.14 2.81
CA CYS A 83 -2.90 -3.19 3.45
C CYS A 83 -3.26 -3.63 4.87
N LEU A 84 -3.68 -4.88 5.08
CA LEU A 84 -4.08 -5.38 6.40
C LEU A 84 -2.92 -5.38 7.39
N VAL A 85 -1.73 -5.83 6.97
CA VAL A 85 -0.53 -5.80 7.82
C VAL A 85 -0.14 -4.36 8.13
N GLY A 86 -0.17 -3.45 7.14
CA GLY A 86 0.13 -2.04 7.35
C GLY A 86 -0.84 -1.36 8.33
N VAL A 87 -2.15 -1.55 8.13
CA VAL A 87 -3.19 -1.06 9.04
C VAL A 87 -3.00 -1.64 10.44
N GLY A 88 -2.78 -2.95 10.54
CA GLY A 88 -2.57 -3.63 11.82
C GLY A 88 -1.38 -3.09 12.59
N LEU A 89 -0.23 -2.88 11.94
CA LEU A 89 0.97 -2.34 12.58
C LEU A 89 0.81 -0.87 12.99
N LEU A 90 0.10 -0.06 12.19
CA LEU A 90 -0.21 1.32 12.57
C LEU A 90 -1.16 1.35 13.77
N ILE A 91 -2.20 0.51 13.79
CA ILE A 91 -3.12 0.44 14.93
C ILE A 91 -2.36 -0.02 16.18
N ASP A 92 -1.56 -1.08 16.06
CA ASP A 92 -0.77 -1.61 17.17
C ASP A 92 0.19 -0.56 17.73
N GLY A 93 0.98 0.08 16.87
CA GLY A 93 1.97 1.06 17.29
C GLY A 93 1.39 2.34 17.91
N PHE A 94 0.20 2.79 17.48
CA PHE A 94 -0.37 4.07 17.94
C PHE A 94 -1.49 3.93 18.98
N PHE A 95 -2.12 2.76 19.13
CA PHE A 95 -3.22 2.58 20.09
C PHE A 95 -2.96 1.52 21.16
N PHE A 96 -2.17 0.47 20.89
CA PHE A 96 -1.96 -0.62 21.85
C PHE A 96 -0.57 -0.57 22.50
N ASN A 97 0.47 -0.29 21.71
CA ASN A 97 1.86 -0.20 22.13
C ASN A 97 2.39 1.22 21.89
N GLU A 98 1.68 2.21 22.45
CA GLU A 98 2.03 3.62 22.28
C GLU A 98 3.43 3.90 22.81
N SER A 99 4.37 4.12 21.90
CA SER A 99 5.76 4.42 22.19
C SER A 99 6.17 5.69 21.45
N SER A 100 7.14 6.43 22.00
CA SER A 100 7.72 7.58 21.30
C SER A 100 8.37 7.19 19.96
N MET A 101 8.67 5.90 19.76
CA MET A 101 9.23 5.35 18.54
C MET A 101 8.18 4.99 17.49
N SER A 102 6.89 5.01 17.80
CA SER A 102 5.83 4.61 16.87
C SER A 102 5.78 5.50 15.61
N GLY A 103 6.25 6.75 15.69
CA GLY A 103 6.45 7.63 14.53
C GLY A 103 7.40 7.06 13.46
N LEU A 104 8.36 6.21 13.84
CA LEU A 104 9.28 5.56 12.90
C LEU A 104 8.56 4.59 11.96
N LEU A 105 7.36 4.12 12.32
CA LEU A 105 6.56 3.27 11.44
C LEU A 105 6.25 3.96 10.11
N PHE A 106 6.13 5.29 10.06
CA PHE A 106 5.90 6.01 8.79
C PHE A 106 7.11 6.01 7.84
N ILE A 107 8.27 5.55 8.28
CA ILE A 107 9.48 5.41 7.47
C ILE A 107 9.78 3.92 7.23
N VAL A 108 9.73 3.12 8.29
CA VAL A 108 10.09 1.70 8.25
C VAL A 108 9.04 0.86 7.55
N LEU A 109 7.75 1.12 7.81
CA LEU A 109 6.66 0.34 7.21
C LEU A 109 6.65 0.47 5.67
N PRO A 110 6.77 1.68 5.06
CA PRO A 110 6.81 1.81 3.61
C PRO A 110 7.96 1.06 2.94
N ILE A 111 9.12 0.92 3.61
CA ILE A 111 10.25 0.13 3.10
C ILE A 111 9.85 -1.34 2.99
N TYR A 112 9.28 -1.92 4.06
CA TYR A 112 8.79 -3.30 4.02
C TYR A 112 7.65 -3.50 3.03
N GLN A 113 6.75 -2.51 2.90
CA GLN A 113 5.69 -2.55 1.91
C GLN A 113 6.24 -2.52 0.49
N TRP A 114 7.26 -1.72 0.19
CA TRP A 114 7.94 -1.74 -1.11
C TRP A 114 8.60 -3.09 -1.43
N LEU A 115 9.25 -3.72 -0.45
CA LEU A 115 9.77 -5.08 -0.62
C LEU A 115 8.65 -6.06 -0.99
N ALA A 116 7.49 -5.94 -0.35
CA ALA A 116 6.32 -6.73 -0.70
C ALA A 116 5.79 -6.39 -2.10
N VAL A 117 5.72 -5.11 -2.49
CA VAL A 117 5.32 -4.69 -3.86
C VAL A 117 6.23 -5.34 -4.90
N VAL A 118 7.54 -5.29 -4.71
CA VAL A 118 8.52 -5.91 -5.61
C VAL A 118 8.31 -7.43 -5.69
N ALA A 119 8.13 -8.10 -4.54
CA ALA A 119 7.89 -9.54 -4.50
C ALA A 119 6.60 -9.94 -5.24
N ILE A 120 5.49 -9.26 -4.97
CA ILE A 120 4.20 -9.48 -5.64
C ILE A 120 4.34 -9.24 -7.15
N GLY A 121 5.04 -8.18 -7.54
CA GLY A 121 5.29 -7.84 -8.94
C GLY A 121 6.10 -8.92 -9.65
N GLY A 122 7.15 -9.43 -9.01
CA GLY A 122 7.96 -10.54 -9.51
C GLY A 122 7.13 -11.80 -9.74
N ILE A 123 6.32 -12.20 -8.75
CA ILE A 123 5.45 -13.39 -8.85
C ILE A 123 4.44 -13.22 -10.00
N ALA A 124 3.73 -12.09 -10.04
CA ALA A 124 2.75 -11.82 -11.08
C ALA A 124 3.39 -11.78 -12.48
N TYR A 125 4.59 -11.22 -12.61
CA TYR A 125 5.34 -11.19 -13.87
C TYR A 125 5.74 -12.60 -14.34
N LEU A 126 6.30 -13.43 -13.46
CA LEU A 126 6.70 -14.80 -13.77
C LEU A 126 5.52 -15.66 -14.23
N MET A 127 4.36 -15.52 -13.58
CA MET A 127 3.12 -16.20 -14.00
C MET A 127 2.63 -15.77 -15.38
N GLY A 128 2.92 -14.53 -15.80
CA GLY A 128 2.62 -14.05 -17.14
C GLY A 128 3.50 -14.67 -18.21
N ARG A 129 4.80 -14.86 -17.93
CA ARG A 129 5.75 -15.44 -18.90
C ARG A 129 5.47 -16.92 -19.18
N SER A 130 5.03 -17.69 -18.20
CA SER A 130 4.73 -19.11 -18.36
C SER A 130 3.68 -19.42 -19.43
N LYS A 131 2.83 -18.45 -19.81
CA LYS A 131 1.83 -18.63 -20.88
C LYS A 131 2.28 -18.17 -22.26
N GLY A 132 3.41 -17.46 -22.37
CA GLY A 132 3.96 -17.03 -23.67
C GLY A 132 5.03 -17.97 -24.24
N ALA A 133 5.38 -19.02 -23.50
CA ALA A 133 6.38 -20.02 -23.89
C ALA A 133 5.78 -21.40 -24.24
N ALA A 134 4.44 -21.48 -24.28
CA ALA A 134 3.66 -22.63 -24.74
C ALA A 134 2.84 -22.20 -25.95
#